data_AF-A0A3D3NWU3-F1
#
_entry.id   AF-A0A3D3NWU3-F1
#
_cell.length_a   1.000
_cell.length_b   1.000
_cell.length_c   1.000
_cell.angle_alpha   90.00
_cell.angle_beta   90.00
_cell.angle_gamma   90.00
#
_symmetry.space_group_name_H-M   'P 1'
#
loop_
_entity.id
_entity.type
_entity.pdbx_description
1 polymer ?
#
loop_
_entity_poly.entity_id
_entity_poly.type
_entity_poly.pdbx_seq_one_letter_code
_entity_poly.pdbx_strand_id
1 'polypeptide(L)'
;MNRQDELFAAYLDGTITAAEERELAAWMAGSAEHARAFVEACLREQQLTAAVRASARRRSVEIVHQRAAEPPPSSRPSKAFRRLLPLAAAAAVVAGWMGWQVWDPSPVAAYLSGRLGGVTVERAGEKLSANEHQPLSEGDLIQTRTGGAIVSFAGEDTRFDLGADARVRVRSLRGRKEFQLLSGTVSAEVAPQRRGAMLWLTDDARAEIVGTKFTLAAAGWFTRLDVTEGAVRFSRHGDSEPTLVKAEQFAAADVQGTTGACSIDEFETAPWSVPGRRTPGFEHVTFRSNRLDREIGVNVMLPPGYDRDRRGGYPVLYLLHAMNGDEHSEAARLGTALRSAMEDRRLPPCLVVAPNSGPAFPREPMFANVMVARELTRFVDSRYPTRAQRGMRVLCGLGYGAQQAVILSLFHTDVFALGCAVDDTLRGGSPGFRRLGIHHRPRPRIQPQLLLLHTDDHGDDARALADFLNETGVETDVTALAARHLDDEALPTVFVEALATRLQLLWNRPNAR
;
A
#
# COMPACT_ATOMS: atom_id res chain seq x y z
N MET A 1 -16.15 -24.33 -19.67
CA MET A 1 -16.07 -23.05 -18.97
C MET A 1 -17.36 -22.32 -19.26
N ASN A 2 -18.01 -21.66 -18.29
CA ASN A 2 -19.25 -20.95 -18.59
C ASN A 2 -18.90 -19.62 -19.31
N ARG A 3 -19.81 -19.05 -20.11
CA ARG A 3 -19.54 -17.82 -20.88
C ARG A 3 -19.07 -16.67 -19.99
N GLN A 4 -19.56 -16.61 -18.75
CA GLN A 4 -19.13 -15.64 -17.74
C GLN A 4 -17.67 -15.84 -17.30
N ASP A 5 -17.24 -17.08 -17.13
CA ASP A 5 -15.85 -17.39 -16.76
C ASP A 5 -14.87 -17.03 -17.88
N GLU A 6 -15.30 -17.18 -19.15
CA GLU A 6 -14.53 -16.75 -20.32
C GLU A 6 -14.45 -15.23 -20.44
N LEU A 7 -15.55 -14.52 -20.16
CA LEU A 7 -15.56 -13.05 -20.09
C LEU A 7 -14.71 -12.54 -18.93
N PHE A 8 -14.71 -13.22 -17.79
CA PHE A 8 -13.85 -12.88 -16.65
C PHE A 8 -12.39 -13.10 -16.99
N ALA A 9 -12.03 -14.27 -17.53
CA ALA A 9 -10.66 -14.55 -17.96
C ALA A 9 -10.20 -13.57 -19.03
N ALA A 10 -11.02 -13.29 -20.06
CA ALA A 10 -10.69 -12.30 -21.08
C ALA A 10 -10.55 -10.88 -20.51
N TYR A 11 -11.38 -10.50 -19.53
CA TYR A 11 -11.29 -9.21 -18.84
C TYR A 11 -10.00 -9.12 -18.01
N LEU A 12 -9.68 -10.16 -17.26
CA LEU A 12 -8.50 -10.24 -16.38
C LEU A 12 -7.19 -10.33 -17.18
N ASP A 13 -7.20 -11.10 -18.28
CA ASP A 13 -6.11 -11.22 -19.24
C ASP A 13 -5.99 -9.99 -20.18
N GLY A 14 -6.94 -9.06 -20.13
CA GLY A 14 -6.97 -7.85 -20.96
C GLY A 14 -7.17 -8.10 -22.45
N THR A 15 -7.74 -9.26 -22.81
CA THR A 15 -8.06 -9.67 -24.19
C THR A 15 -9.53 -9.48 -24.56
N ILE A 16 -10.35 -8.99 -23.62
CA ILE A 16 -11.78 -8.76 -23.82
C ILE A 16 -12.05 -7.71 -24.90
N THR A 17 -13.02 -8.00 -25.78
CA THR A 17 -13.44 -7.05 -26.82
C THR A 17 -14.47 -6.04 -26.30
N ALA A 18 -14.62 -4.89 -26.95
CA ALA A 18 -15.59 -3.86 -26.54
C ALA A 18 -17.07 -4.31 -26.59
N ALA A 19 -17.39 -5.39 -27.30
CA ALA A 19 -18.73 -6.00 -27.28
C ALA A 19 -18.90 -6.89 -26.04
N GLU A 20 -17.88 -7.66 -25.71
CA GLU A 20 -17.82 -8.55 -24.55
C GLU A 20 -17.72 -7.78 -23.23
N GLU A 21 -17.05 -6.64 -23.23
CA GLU A 21 -16.99 -5.74 -22.07
C GLU A 21 -18.36 -5.14 -21.75
N ARG A 22 -19.15 -4.81 -22.78
CA ARG A 22 -20.55 -4.37 -22.61
C ARG A 22 -21.46 -5.51 -22.14
N GLU A 23 -21.22 -6.73 -22.61
CA GLU A 23 -21.90 -7.95 -22.16
C GLU A 23 -21.62 -8.21 -20.67
N LEU A 24 -20.36 -8.13 -20.25
CA LEU A 24 -19.91 -8.30 -18.87
C LEU A 24 -20.46 -7.19 -17.96
N ALA A 25 -20.42 -5.93 -18.40
CA ALA A 25 -20.99 -4.79 -17.66
C ALA A 25 -22.52 -4.91 -17.48
N ALA A 26 -23.25 -5.33 -18.52
CA ALA A 26 -24.68 -5.57 -18.45
C ALA A 26 -25.02 -6.72 -17.49
N TRP A 27 -24.21 -7.78 -17.49
CA TRP A 27 -24.38 -8.90 -16.58
C TRP A 27 -24.12 -8.53 -15.11
N MET A 28 -23.06 -7.78 -14.83
CA MET A 28 -22.76 -7.25 -13.49
C MET A 28 -23.86 -6.29 -12.99
N ALA A 29 -24.43 -5.49 -13.88
CA ALA A 29 -25.54 -4.60 -13.56
C ALA A 29 -26.86 -5.33 -13.26
N GLY A 30 -26.98 -6.61 -13.66
CA GLY A 30 -28.18 -7.42 -13.48
C GLY A 30 -28.43 -7.89 -12.04
N SER A 31 -27.40 -7.97 -11.19
CA SER A 31 -27.54 -8.39 -9.79
C SER A 31 -26.33 -8.00 -8.93
N ALA A 32 -26.57 -7.64 -7.66
CA ALA A 32 -25.51 -7.42 -6.68
C ALA A 32 -24.66 -8.68 -6.42
N GLU A 33 -25.23 -9.87 -6.66
CA GLU A 33 -24.53 -11.15 -6.54
C GLU A 33 -23.55 -11.38 -7.70
N HIS A 34 -23.89 -10.90 -8.91
CA HIS A 34 -23.01 -10.93 -10.09
C HIS A 34 -21.82 -9.98 -9.94
N ALA A 35 -22.07 -8.74 -9.48
CA ALA A 35 -21.01 -7.78 -9.18
C ALA A 35 -20.06 -8.32 -8.10
N ARG A 36 -20.60 -9.05 -7.11
CA ARG A 36 -19.81 -9.70 -6.07
C ARG A 36 -18.99 -10.86 -6.60
N ALA A 37 -19.55 -11.71 -7.47
CA ALA A 37 -18.83 -12.82 -8.10
C ALA A 37 -17.65 -12.33 -8.96
N PHE A 38 -17.83 -11.22 -9.68
CA PHE A 38 -16.76 -10.59 -10.45
C PHE A 38 -15.65 -10.03 -9.56
N VAL A 39 -16.01 -9.32 -8.48
CA VAL A 39 -15.03 -8.84 -7.49
C VAL A 39 -14.30 -10.00 -6.82
N GLU A 40 -15.00 -11.08 -6.47
CA GLU A 40 -14.39 -12.30 -5.93
C GLU A 40 -13.45 -12.99 -6.94
N ALA A 41 -13.73 -12.93 -8.25
CA ALA A 41 -12.85 -13.44 -9.30
C ALA A 41 -11.57 -12.60 -9.45
N CYS A 42 -11.68 -11.27 -9.52
CA CYS A 42 -10.53 -10.35 -9.55
C CYS A 42 -9.62 -10.54 -8.33
N LEU A 43 -10.22 -10.77 -7.15
CA LEU A 43 -9.49 -11.01 -5.91
C LEU A 43 -8.89 -12.42 -5.85
N ARG A 44 -9.57 -13.44 -6.40
CA ARG A 44 -8.99 -14.79 -6.55
C ARG A 44 -7.75 -14.77 -7.42
N GLU A 45 -7.71 -13.94 -8.46
CA GLU A 45 -6.54 -13.81 -9.32
C GLU A 45 -5.38 -13.07 -8.63
N GLN A 46 -5.67 -12.04 -7.84
CA GLN A 46 -4.68 -11.44 -6.93
C GLN A 46 -4.14 -12.45 -5.91
N GLN A 47 -5.02 -13.30 -5.36
CA GLN A 47 -4.63 -14.38 -4.45
C GLN A 47 -3.86 -15.51 -5.15
N LEU A 48 -4.19 -15.85 -6.40
CA LEU A 48 -3.45 -16.82 -7.21
C LEU A 48 -2.07 -16.29 -7.56
N THR A 49 -1.93 -15.00 -7.84
CA THR A 49 -0.64 -14.35 -8.06
C THR A 49 0.20 -14.36 -6.77
N ALA A 50 -0.42 -14.10 -5.62
CA ALA A 50 0.22 -14.23 -4.31
C ALA A 50 0.54 -15.70 -3.93
N ALA A 51 -0.30 -16.66 -4.31
CA ALA A 51 -0.10 -18.09 -4.07
C ALA A 51 0.95 -18.69 -5.03
N VAL A 52 1.06 -18.19 -6.26
CA VAL A 52 2.15 -18.51 -7.19
C VAL A 52 3.48 -18.01 -6.62
N ARG A 53 3.51 -16.81 -6.01
CA ARG A 53 4.66 -16.31 -5.21
C ARG A 53 4.95 -17.18 -3.99
N ALA A 54 3.94 -17.71 -3.30
CA ALA A 54 4.12 -18.66 -2.21
C ALA A 54 4.53 -20.08 -2.68
N SER A 55 4.20 -20.48 -3.91
CA SER A 55 4.65 -21.74 -4.52
C SER A 55 6.09 -21.67 -5.03
N ALA A 56 6.53 -20.49 -5.48
CA ALA A 56 7.93 -20.18 -5.75
C ALA A 56 8.80 -20.29 -4.49
N ARG A 57 8.20 -20.05 -3.31
CA ARG A 57 8.77 -20.30 -1.96
C ARG A 57 8.99 -21.79 -1.63
N ARG A 58 8.28 -22.75 -2.25
CA ARG A 58 8.46 -24.20 -2.00
C ARG A 58 9.41 -24.88 -2.99
N ARG A 59 9.39 -24.50 -4.27
CA ARG A 59 10.27 -25.11 -5.30
C ARG A 59 11.75 -24.78 -5.11
N SER A 60 12.06 -23.63 -4.54
CA SER A 60 13.45 -23.22 -4.24
C SER A 60 14.07 -24.03 -3.10
N VAL A 61 13.27 -24.60 -2.19
CA VAL A 61 13.74 -25.45 -1.09
C VAL A 61 14.08 -26.88 -1.55
N GLU A 62 13.33 -27.43 -2.51
CA GLU A 62 13.58 -28.79 -3.03
C GLU A 62 14.81 -28.87 -3.95
N ILE A 63 15.09 -27.84 -4.76
CA ILE A 63 16.20 -27.86 -5.72
C ILE A 63 17.57 -27.71 -5.03
N VAL A 64 17.63 -27.06 -3.86
CA VAL A 64 18.88 -26.84 -3.12
C VAL A 64 19.36 -28.10 -2.39
N HIS A 65 18.45 -28.95 -1.91
CA HIS A 65 18.84 -30.18 -1.21
C HIS A 65 19.44 -31.26 -2.14
N GLN A 66 19.14 -31.25 -3.44
CA GLN A 66 19.67 -32.24 -4.38
C GLN A 66 21.06 -31.92 -4.94
N ARG A 67 21.57 -30.68 -4.84
CA ARG A 67 22.90 -30.30 -5.37
C ARG A 67 24.02 -30.17 -4.33
N ALA A 68 23.71 -30.28 -3.04
CA ALA A 68 24.72 -30.15 -1.97
C ALA A 68 25.41 -31.46 -1.57
N ALA A 69 25.14 -32.58 -2.26
CA ALA A 69 25.67 -33.90 -1.91
C ALA A 69 26.62 -34.45 -2.99
N GLU A 70 27.75 -33.79 -3.27
CA GLU A 70 28.94 -34.45 -3.82
C GLU A 70 30.20 -33.55 -3.69
N PRO A 71 31.29 -34.01 -3.03
CA PRO A 71 32.54 -33.25 -2.95
C PRO A 71 33.41 -33.45 -4.20
N PRO A 72 34.15 -32.43 -4.67
CA PRO A 72 34.96 -32.52 -5.88
C PRO A 72 36.28 -33.29 -5.65
N PRO A 73 36.82 -33.97 -6.67
CA PRO A 73 38.06 -34.72 -6.56
C PRO A 73 39.29 -33.79 -6.55
N SER A 74 40.27 -34.15 -5.73
CA SER A 74 41.56 -33.44 -5.65
C SER A 74 42.61 -34.10 -6.55
N SER A 75 43.29 -33.30 -7.37
CA SER A 75 44.51 -33.73 -8.07
C SER A 75 45.60 -32.66 -7.98
N ARG A 76 46.77 -33.03 -7.45
CA ARG A 76 47.97 -32.19 -7.38
C ARG A 76 48.83 -32.37 -8.63
N PRO A 77 49.31 -31.31 -9.31
CA PRO A 77 50.23 -31.47 -10.43
C PRO A 77 51.70 -31.61 -9.96
N SER A 78 52.51 -32.32 -10.74
CA SER A 78 53.90 -32.69 -10.43
C SER A 78 54.94 -31.66 -10.92
N LYS A 79 56.17 -31.78 -10.38
CA LYS A 79 57.23 -30.77 -10.29
C LYS A 79 57.97 -30.38 -11.60
N ALA A 80 57.49 -30.75 -12.79
CA ALA A 80 58.22 -30.52 -14.04
C ALA A 80 57.94 -29.17 -14.74
N PHE A 81 56.90 -28.43 -14.34
CA PHE A 81 56.43 -27.24 -15.10
C PHE A 81 57.14 -25.91 -14.75
N ARG A 82 58.24 -25.95 -13.97
CA ARG A 82 58.80 -24.76 -13.29
C ARG A 82 59.92 -24.01 -14.02
N ARG A 83 60.16 -24.22 -15.32
CA ARG A 83 61.34 -23.62 -16.00
C ARG A 83 61.11 -22.87 -17.32
N LEU A 84 59.87 -22.51 -17.68
CA LEU A 84 59.60 -21.69 -18.88
C LEU A 84 58.72 -20.45 -18.63
N LEU A 85 58.59 -20.00 -17.38
CA LEU A 85 57.69 -18.90 -17.01
C LEU A 85 58.13 -17.44 -17.28
N PRO A 86 59.40 -17.04 -17.46
CA PRO A 86 59.70 -15.60 -17.50
C PRO A 86 59.40 -14.92 -18.84
N LEU A 87 59.41 -15.65 -19.96
CA LEU A 87 59.22 -15.06 -21.30
C LEU A 87 57.75 -15.06 -21.79
N ALA A 88 56.94 -16.04 -21.37
CA ALA A 88 55.50 -16.05 -21.64
C ALA A 88 54.73 -15.02 -20.79
N ALA A 89 55.21 -14.73 -19.58
CA ALA A 89 54.58 -13.76 -18.67
C ALA A 89 54.69 -12.32 -19.19
N ALA A 90 55.83 -11.93 -19.77
CA ALA A 90 56.02 -10.57 -20.29
C ALA A 90 55.15 -10.28 -21.53
N ALA A 91 55.04 -11.25 -22.45
CA ALA A 91 54.17 -11.14 -23.62
C ALA A 91 52.67 -11.14 -23.23
N ALA A 92 52.28 -11.93 -22.22
CA ALA A 92 50.91 -11.93 -21.69
C ALA A 92 50.55 -10.64 -20.94
N VAL A 93 51.50 -9.98 -20.28
CA VAL A 93 51.28 -8.69 -19.62
C VAL A 93 51.11 -7.57 -20.65
N VAL A 94 51.90 -7.56 -21.73
CA VAL A 94 51.74 -6.55 -22.81
C VAL A 94 50.47 -6.79 -23.64
N ALA A 95 50.18 -8.05 -23.99
CA ALA A 95 48.92 -8.40 -24.65
C ALA A 95 47.70 -8.19 -23.74
N GLY A 96 47.85 -8.40 -22.43
CA GLY A 96 46.85 -8.09 -21.42
C GLY A 96 46.66 -6.59 -21.20
N TRP A 97 47.72 -5.78 -21.31
CA TRP A 97 47.65 -4.31 -21.18
C TRP A 97 47.10 -3.63 -22.44
N MET A 98 47.52 -4.06 -23.64
CA MET A 98 46.90 -3.63 -24.91
C MET A 98 45.48 -4.17 -25.05
N GLY A 99 45.23 -5.40 -24.61
CA GLY A 99 43.90 -5.97 -24.48
C GLY A 99 43.04 -5.14 -23.54
N TRP A 100 43.54 -4.74 -22.36
CA TRP A 100 42.82 -3.91 -21.38
C TRP A 100 42.57 -2.48 -21.85
N GLN A 101 43.44 -1.90 -22.69
CA GLN A 101 43.25 -0.59 -23.33
C GLN A 101 42.17 -0.63 -24.44
N VAL A 102 41.90 -1.80 -25.03
CA VAL A 102 40.88 -2.01 -26.09
C VAL A 102 39.64 -2.72 -25.54
N TRP A 103 39.71 -3.28 -24.33
CA TRP A 103 38.61 -3.91 -23.62
C TRP A 103 37.81 -2.84 -22.89
N ASP A 104 37.00 -2.11 -23.65
CA ASP A 104 35.84 -1.44 -23.09
C ASP A 104 34.91 -2.55 -22.58
N PRO A 105 34.77 -2.78 -21.26
CA PRO A 105 33.89 -3.81 -20.76
C PRO A 105 32.49 -3.39 -21.20
N SER A 106 31.92 -4.14 -22.15
CA SER A 106 30.56 -3.92 -22.63
C SER A 106 29.66 -3.59 -21.43
N PRO A 107 28.81 -2.56 -21.51
CA PRO A 107 27.98 -2.18 -20.37
C PRO A 107 27.25 -3.43 -19.90
N VAL A 108 27.21 -3.65 -18.59
CA VAL A 108 26.42 -4.73 -17.97
C VAL A 108 25.02 -4.59 -18.53
N ALA A 109 24.69 -5.40 -19.54
CA ALA A 109 23.45 -5.24 -20.28
C ALA A 109 22.35 -5.72 -19.34
N ALA A 110 21.63 -4.77 -18.73
CA ALA A 110 20.36 -5.07 -18.14
C ALA A 110 19.39 -5.33 -19.29
N TYR A 111 18.64 -6.43 -19.25
CA TYR A 111 17.68 -6.77 -20.29
C TYR A 111 16.39 -7.32 -19.70
N LEU A 112 15.31 -7.15 -20.45
CA LEU A 112 13.99 -7.71 -20.13
C LEU A 112 13.91 -9.19 -20.51
N SER A 113 13.27 -10.01 -19.69
CA SER A 113 13.03 -11.43 -19.96
C SER A 113 11.68 -11.88 -19.38
N GLY A 114 11.18 -13.04 -19.83
CA GLY A 114 9.91 -13.62 -19.37
C GLY A 114 8.70 -13.26 -20.24
N ARG A 115 7.47 -13.50 -19.72
CA ARG A 115 6.22 -13.18 -20.42
C ARG A 115 5.96 -11.67 -20.38
N LEU A 116 6.38 -10.95 -21.42
CA LEU A 116 6.29 -9.48 -21.54
C LEU A 116 4.95 -8.96 -22.09
N GLY A 117 3.86 -9.74 -21.94
CA GLY A 117 2.53 -9.33 -22.39
C GLY A 117 2.10 -8.01 -21.71
N GLY A 118 1.92 -6.96 -22.51
CA GLY A 118 1.49 -5.64 -22.02
C GLY A 118 2.57 -4.78 -21.36
N VAL A 119 3.85 -5.14 -21.51
CA VAL A 119 4.99 -4.35 -21.01
C VAL A 119 5.45 -3.36 -22.07
N THR A 120 5.65 -2.10 -21.69
CA THR A 120 6.14 -1.05 -22.58
C THR A 120 7.40 -0.41 -22.00
N VAL A 121 8.38 -0.13 -22.86
CA VAL A 121 9.57 0.64 -22.51
C VAL A 121 9.46 1.99 -23.21
N GLU A 122 9.42 3.06 -22.43
CA GLU A 122 9.47 4.41 -22.95
C GLU A 122 10.93 4.90 -22.96
N ARG A 123 11.45 5.25 -24.14
CA ARG A 123 12.82 5.71 -24.35
C ARG A 123 12.79 7.04 -25.09
N ALA A 124 13.38 8.09 -24.48
CA ALA A 124 13.38 9.44 -25.05
C ALA A 124 11.98 9.96 -25.46
N GLY A 125 10.93 9.54 -24.75
CA GLY A 125 9.53 9.91 -25.02
C GLY A 125 8.79 9.00 -26.01
N GLU A 126 9.47 8.05 -26.66
CA GLU A 126 8.83 7.07 -27.53
C GLU A 126 8.46 5.79 -26.76
N LYS A 127 7.21 5.34 -26.91
CA LYS A 127 6.74 4.09 -26.29
C LYS A 127 6.98 2.89 -27.20
N LEU A 128 7.85 2.00 -26.78
CA LEU A 128 8.19 0.76 -27.46
C LEU A 128 7.50 -0.41 -26.75
N SER A 129 6.92 -1.34 -27.52
CA SER A 129 6.47 -2.62 -26.95
C SER A 129 7.69 -3.45 -26.55
N ALA A 130 7.66 -4.05 -25.37
CA ALA A 130 8.81 -4.77 -24.86
C ALA A 130 8.98 -6.14 -25.54
N ASN A 131 10.21 -6.45 -25.96
CA ASN A 131 10.58 -7.75 -26.51
C ASN A 131 11.44 -8.56 -25.53
N GLU A 132 11.41 -9.89 -25.66
CA GLU A 132 12.29 -10.75 -24.87
C GLU A 132 13.76 -10.44 -25.19
N HIS A 133 14.60 -10.39 -24.17
CA HIS A 133 16.01 -9.99 -24.22
C HIS A 133 16.23 -8.53 -24.67
N GLN A 134 15.23 -7.66 -24.59
CA GLN A 134 15.39 -6.26 -24.93
C GLN A 134 16.40 -5.57 -24.00
N PRO A 135 17.48 -4.96 -24.54
CA PRO A 135 18.46 -4.26 -23.74
C PRO A 135 17.89 -2.93 -23.22
N LEU A 136 18.13 -2.69 -21.93
CA LEU A 136 17.77 -1.46 -21.23
C LEU A 136 18.89 -0.44 -21.32
N SER A 137 18.52 0.83 -21.30
CA SER A 137 19.41 1.98 -21.33
C SER A 137 19.05 2.96 -20.23
N GLU A 138 20.02 3.79 -19.84
CA GLU A 138 19.79 4.87 -18.89
C GLU A 138 18.73 5.83 -19.44
N GLY A 139 17.76 6.20 -18.61
CA GLY A 139 16.59 6.99 -18.99
C GLY A 139 15.36 6.18 -19.38
N ASP A 140 15.48 4.86 -19.59
CA ASP A 140 14.33 4.02 -19.91
C ASP A 140 13.30 4.01 -18.79
N LEU A 141 12.02 4.15 -19.15
CA LEU A 141 10.89 3.97 -18.26
C LEU A 141 10.14 2.69 -18.64
N ILE A 142 10.32 1.66 -17.82
CA ILE A 142 9.64 0.38 -17.94
C ILE A 142 8.27 0.51 -17.29
N GLN A 143 7.21 0.15 -18.01
CA GLN A 143 5.84 0.15 -17.51
C GLN A 143 5.22 -1.22 -17.75
N THR A 144 4.80 -1.88 -16.68
CA THR A 144 3.96 -3.08 -16.75
C THR A 144 2.49 -2.69 -16.59
N ARG A 145 1.55 -3.43 -17.19
CA ARG A 145 0.10 -3.25 -17.01
C ARG A 145 -0.46 -4.38 -16.15
N THR A 146 -0.94 -5.46 -16.76
CA THR A 146 -1.51 -6.62 -16.05
C THR A 146 -0.50 -7.76 -15.86
N GLY A 147 0.52 -7.85 -16.72
CA GLY A 147 1.65 -8.78 -16.58
C GLY A 147 2.81 -8.26 -15.73
N GLY A 148 3.77 -9.13 -15.43
CA GLY A 148 5.05 -8.77 -14.81
C GLY A 148 6.20 -8.76 -15.83
N ALA A 149 7.34 -8.21 -15.44
CA ALA A 149 8.55 -8.22 -16.26
C ALA A 149 9.76 -8.60 -15.42
N ILE A 150 10.66 -9.39 -15.98
CA ILE A 150 11.91 -9.71 -15.30
C ILE A 150 13.03 -8.86 -15.91
N VAL A 151 13.70 -8.08 -15.08
CA VAL A 151 14.97 -7.42 -15.44
C VAL A 151 16.12 -8.31 -14.96
N SER A 152 17.02 -8.66 -15.87
CA SER A 152 18.22 -9.45 -15.56
C SER A 152 19.48 -8.72 -16.02
N PHE A 153 20.61 -8.99 -15.38
CA PHE A 153 21.89 -8.34 -15.69
C PHE A 153 22.88 -9.34 -16.28
N ALA A 154 23.51 -8.99 -17.40
CA ALA A 154 24.55 -9.82 -17.98
C ALA A 154 25.82 -9.85 -17.10
N GLY A 155 26.27 -11.04 -16.70
CA GLY A 155 27.52 -11.23 -15.97
C GLY A 155 27.43 -11.05 -14.45
N GLU A 156 26.22 -10.93 -13.89
CA GLU A 156 25.98 -11.01 -12.44
C GLU A 156 24.62 -11.64 -12.12
N ASP A 157 24.53 -12.30 -10.96
CA ASP A 157 23.30 -12.96 -10.49
C ASP A 157 22.34 -11.96 -9.82
N THR A 158 22.06 -10.85 -10.51
CA THR A 158 21.06 -9.85 -10.09
C THR A 158 19.81 -10.00 -10.95
N ARG A 159 18.65 -10.04 -10.31
CA ARG A 159 17.35 -10.14 -10.98
C ARG A 159 16.28 -9.31 -10.27
N PHE A 160 15.47 -8.59 -11.04
CA PHE A 160 14.28 -7.91 -10.55
C PHE A 160 13.03 -8.50 -11.20
N ASP A 161 12.04 -8.83 -10.40
CA ASP A 161 10.70 -9.22 -10.81
C ASP A 161 9.77 -8.03 -10.57
N LEU A 162 9.37 -7.39 -11.67
CA LEU A 162 8.46 -6.26 -11.67
C LEU A 162 7.03 -6.81 -11.62
N GLY A 163 6.28 -6.46 -10.59
CA GLY A 163 4.87 -6.81 -10.47
C GLY A 163 4.01 -6.15 -11.55
N ALA A 164 2.72 -6.50 -11.56
CA ALA A 164 1.74 -5.77 -12.34
C ALA A 164 1.78 -4.28 -11.96
N ASP A 165 1.60 -3.40 -12.96
CA ASP A 165 1.54 -1.95 -12.78
C ASP A 165 2.78 -1.25 -12.22
N ALA A 166 3.93 -1.92 -12.31
CA ALA A 166 5.23 -1.36 -11.97
C ALA A 166 5.66 -0.32 -13.01
N ARG A 167 6.04 0.87 -12.53
CA ARG A 167 6.69 1.91 -13.31
C ARG A 167 8.09 2.12 -12.76
N VAL A 168 9.08 1.62 -13.48
CA VAL A 168 10.49 1.66 -13.07
C VAL A 168 11.29 2.47 -14.08
N ARG A 169 11.94 3.53 -13.59
CA ARG A 169 12.89 4.30 -14.37
C ARG A 169 14.31 3.80 -14.10
N VAL A 170 15.03 3.52 -15.16
CA VAL A 170 16.47 3.20 -15.11
C VAL A 170 17.24 4.52 -15.04
N ARG A 171 17.92 4.79 -13.93
CA ARG A 171 18.69 6.05 -13.76
C ARG A 171 20.14 5.89 -14.14
N SER A 172 20.78 4.84 -13.62
CA SER A 172 22.19 4.53 -13.87
C SER A 172 22.39 3.02 -13.96
N LEU A 173 23.05 2.57 -15.01
CA LEU A 173 23.49 1.19 -15.18
C LEU A 173 25.02 1.07 -15.09
N ARG A 174 25.74 2.19 -15.23
CA ARG A 174 27.21 2.26 -15.16
C ARG A 174 27.67 2.70 -13.77
N GLY A 175 28.65 2.00 -13.21
CA GLY A 175 29.16 2.32 -11.87
C GLY A 175 28.21 1.87 -10.76
N ARG A 176 27.71 2.81 -9.94
CA ARG A 176 26.65 2.53 -8.95
C ARG A 176 25.33 2.39 -9.71
N LYS A 177 24.68 1.23 -9.59
CA LYS A 177 23.40 0.98 -10.26
C LYS A 177 22.28 1.69 -9.52
N GLU A 178 21.46 2.45 -10.24
CA GLU A 178 20.39 3.26 -9.67
C GLU A 178 19.08 3.08 -10.44
N PHE A 179 18.02 2.78 -9.70
CA PHE A 179 16.66 2.61 -10.21
C PHE A 179 15.70 3.50 -9.43
N GLN A 180 14.64 3.97 -10.08
CA GLN A 180 13.55 4.69 -9.42
C GLN A 180 12.24 3.95 -9.67
N LEU A 181 11.61 3.46 -8.61
CA LEU A 181 10.26 2.91 -8.62
C LEU A 181 9.27 4.05 -8.39
N LEU A 182 8.54 4.42 -9.43
CA LEU A 182 7.53 5.48 -9.38
C LEU A 182 6.19 4.97 -8.86
N SER A 183 5.86 3.71 -9.15
CA SER A 183 4.67 3.04 -8.64
C SER A 183 4.76 1.53 -8.84
N GLY A 184 4.02 0.76 -8.04
CA GLY A 184 3.90 -0.69 -8.15
C GLY A 184 4.86 -1.43 -7.21
N THR A 185 5.17 -2.68 -7.55
CA THR A 185 6.04 -3.55 -6.74
C THR A 185 7.21 -4.08 -7.54
N VAL A 186 8.36 -4.19 -6.89
CA VAL A 186 9.52 -4.92 -7.38
C VAL A 186 10.00 -5.90 -6.31
N SER A 187 10.15 -7.17 -6.68
CA SER A 187 10.88 -8.15 -5.89
C SER A 187 12.25 -8.36 -6.51
N ALA A 188 13.32 -8.22 -5.74
CA ALA A 188 14.68 -8.23 -6.26
C ALA A 188 15.55 -9.22 -5.50
N GLU A 189 16.34 -9.97 -6.26
CA GLU A 189 17.49 -10.73 -5.78
C GLU A 189 18.74 -10.03 -6.29
N VAL A 190 19.51 -9.42 -5.39
CA VAL A 190 20.66 -8.59 -5.76
C VAL A 190 21.95 -9.30 -5.36
N ALA A 191 22.79 -9.62 -6.35
CA ALA A 191 24.13 -10.12 -6.08
C ALA A 191 25.00 -9.08 -5.35
N PRO A 192 26.05 -9.48 -4.62
CA PRO A 192 26.97 -8.55 -3.97
C PRO A 192 27.55 -7.50 -4.93
N GLN A 193 27.31 -6.21 -4.66
CA GLN A 193 27.67 -5.09 -5.53
C GLN A 193 29.10 -4.59 -5.26
N ARG A 194 30.01 -4.77 -6.23
CA ARG A 194 31.45 -4.42 -6.09
C ARG A 194 31.76 -2.92 -6.21
N ARG A 195 30.88 -2.13 -6.83
CA ARG A 195 31.11 -0.70 -7.16
C ARG A 195 30.26 0.26 -6.30
N GLY A 196 29.89 -0.17 -5.10
CA GLY A 196 29.00 0.55 -4.18
C GLY A 196 27.59 -0.04 -4.15
N ALA A 197 26.84 0.27 -3.09
CA ALA A 197 25.48 -0.24 -2.90
C ALA A 197 24.56 0.20 -4.06
N MET A 198 23.84 -0.74 -4.64
CA MET A 198 22.75 -0.43 -5.57
C MET A 198 21.72 0.45 -4.86
N LEU A 199 21.22 1.46 -5.56
CA LEU A 199 20.25 2.40 -5.02
C LEU A 199 18.90 2.20 -5.68
N TRP A 200 17.89 1.95 -4.86
CA TRP A 200 16.49 2.03 -5.27
C TRP A 200 15.86 3.28 -4.66
N LEU A 201 15.33 4.13 -5.53
CA LEU A 201 14.65 5.36 -5.17
C LEU A 201 13.15 5.19 -5.39
N THR A 202 12.39 5.87 -4.56
CA THR A 202 10.96 6.10 -4.73
C THR A 202 10.73 7.60 -4.56
N ASP A 203 9.50 8.06 -4.71
CA ASP A 203 9.21 9.47 -4.46
C ASP A 203 9.36 9.84 -2.98
N ASP A 204 9.18 8.86 -2.08
CA ASP A 204 9.21 9.11 -0.62
C ASP A 204 10.51 8.65 0.05
N ALA A 205 11.23 7.67 -0.51
CA ALA A 205 12.35 7.02 0.16
C ALA A 205 13.49 6.53 -0.75
N ARG A 206 14.62 6.21 -0.12
CA ARG A 206 15.79 5.55 -0.71
C ARG A 206 16.11 4.24 0.02
N ALA A 207 16.50 3.23 -0.74
CA ALA A 207 16.96 1.93 -0.27
C ALA A 207 18.37 1.65 -0.84
N GLU A 208 19.35 1.46 0.05
CA GLU A 208 20.73 1.13 -0.32
C GLU A 208 21.01 -0.36 -0.10
N ILE A 209 21.32 -1.06 -1.19
CA ILE A 209 21.40 -2.51 -1.26
C ILE A 209 22.79 -2.97 -1.68
N VAL A 210 23.47 -3.73 -0.82
CA VAL A 210 24.80 -4.28 -1.12
C VAL A 210 24.71 -5.71 -1.65
N GLY A 211 23.70 -6.48 -1.27
CA GLY A 211 23.45 -7.85 -1.75
C GLY A 211 22.39 -8.53 -0.88
N THR A 212 21.16 -8.57 -1.36
CA THR A 212 19.96 -8.77 -0.53
C THR A 212 18.83 -9.32 -1.39
N LYS A 213 17.93 -10.10 -0.78
CA LYS A 213 16.61 -10.38 -1.36
C LYS A 213 15.55 -9.53 -0.68
N PHE A 214 14.85 -8.70 -1.44
CA PHE A 214 13.86 -7.78 -0.90
C PHE A 214 12.65 -7.62 -1.82
N THR A 215 11.55 -7.12 -1.27
CA THR A 215 10.44 -6.57 -2.03
C THR A 215 10.28 -5.10 -1.66
N LEU A 216 10.23 -4.24 -2.67
CA LEU A 216 9.99 -2.80 -2.53
C LEU A 216 8.68 -2.47 -3.24
N ALA A 217 7.76 -1.87 -2.48
CA ALA A 217 6.49 -1.39 -2.98
C ALA A 217 6.50 0.14 -2.90
N ALA A 218 6.11 0.79 -4.00
CA ALA A 218 5.79 2.21 -4.00
C ALA A 218 4.33 2.37 -4.43
N ALA A 219 3.50 2.91 -3.54
CA ALA A 219 2.31 3.61 -3.97
C ALA A 219 2.64 5.10 -3.96
N GLY A 220 1.87 5.93 -4.67
CA GLY A 220 2.19 7.36 -4.84
C GLY A 220 2.19 8.21 -3.56
N TRP A 221 2.31 7.61 -2.38
CA TRP A 221 2.25 8.22 -1.06
C TRP A 221 2.96 7.44 0.05
N PHE A 222 3.52 6.27 -0.24
CA PHE A 222 4.37 5.54 0.68
C PHE A 222 5.26 4.55 -0.05
N THR A 223 6.38 4.25 0.61
CA THR A 223 7.30 3.19 0.22
C THR A 223 7.39 2.16 1.32
N ARG A 224 7.15 0.89 0.99
CA ARG A 224 7.39 -0.23 1.89
C ARG A 224 8.51 -1.09 1.36
N LEU A 225 9.42 -1.45 2.25
CA LEU A 225 10.51 -2.36 1.99
C LEU A 225 10.38 -3.57 2.91
N ASP A 226 10.23 -4.76 2.32
CA ASP A 226 10.30 -6.06 3.00
C ASP A 226 11.64 -6.73 2.67
N VAL A 227 12.44 -7.11 3.67
CA VAL A 227 13.73 -7.78 3.47
C VAL A 227 13.59 -9.25 3.84
N THR A 228 13.82 -10.13 2.87
CA THR A 228 13.73 -11.59 3.08
C THR A 228 15.08 -12.22 3.39
N GLU A 229 16.17 -11.72 2.81
CA GLU A 229 17.54 -12.17 3.09
C GLU A 229 18.50 -10.99 3.04
N GLY A 230 19.45 -10.91 3.96
CA GLY A 230 20.46 -9.84 4.03
C GLY A 230 19.98 -8.63 4.83
N ALA A 231 20.43 -7.44 4.45
CA ALA A 231 20.01 -6.19 5.08
C ALA A 231 20.00 -5.04 4.07
N VAL A 232 19.18 -4.02 4.35
CA VAL A 232 19.03 -2.82 3.52
C VAL A 232 19.06 -1.60 4.44
N ARG A 233 19.79 -0.57 4.03
CA ARG A 233 19.66 0.75 4.67
C ARG A 233 18.51 1.49 3.97
N PHE A 234 17.47 1.80 4.72
CA PHE A 234 16.24 2.37 4.21
C PHE A 234 15.95 3.69 4.91
N SER A 235 15.65 4.75 4.16
CA SER A 235 15.30 6.04 4.73
C SER A 235 14.38 6.82 3.82
N ARG A 236 13.48 7.62 4.39
CA ARG A 236 12.78 8.69 3.70
C ARG A 236 13.79 9.69 3.14
N HIS A 237 13.41 10.42 2.10
CA HIS A 237 14.18 11.58 1.66
C HIS A 237 14.22 12.64 2.77
N GLY A 238 15.42 13.07 3.14
CA GLY A 238 15.63 14.08 4.17
C GLY A 238 15.91 13.53 5.58
N ASP A 239 15.67 12.24 5.83
CA ASP A 239 16.04 11.62 7.11
C ASP A 239 17.56 11.56 7.23
N SER A 240 18.09 12.02 8.36
CA SER A 240 19.53 12.08 8.64
C SER A 240 20.14 10.70 8.87
N GLU A 241 19.37 9.77 9.46
CA GLU A 241 19.80 8.42 9.77
C GLU A 241 18.93 7.36 9.06
N PRO A 242 19.53 6.44 8.29
CA PRO A 242 18.79 5.35 7.68
C PRO A 242 18.51 4.22 8.66
N THR A 243 17.30 3.69 8.61
CA THR A 243 16.87 2.49 9.31
C THR A 243 17.50 1.26 8.66
N LEU A 244 18.17 0.41 9.46
CA LEU A 244 18.69 -0.86 8.98
C LEU A 244 17.61 -1.94 9.07
N VAL A 245 17.07 -2.35 7.93
CA VAL A 245 16.06 -3.41 7.81
C VAL A 245 16.77 -4.73 7.50
N LYS A 246 16.65 -5.72 8.39
CA LYS A 246 17.30 -7.04 8.26
C LYS A 246 16.33 -8.09 7.71
N ALA A 247 16.84 -9.27 7.41
CA ALA A 247 16.02 -10.42 7.04
C ALA A 247 14.84 -10.61 7.99
N GLU A 248 13.68 -10.93 7.41
CA GLU A 248 12.38 -11.11 8.08
C GLU A 248 11.81 -9.81 8.69
N GLN A 249 12.37 -8.66 8.30
CA GLN A 249 11.88 -7.34 8.73
C GLN A 249 11.38 -6.52 7.55
N PHE A 250 10.52 -5.56 7.87
CA PHE A 250 10.10 -4.52 6.95
C PHE A 250 10.28 -3.14 7.58
N ALA A 251 10.31 -2.13 6.73
CA ALA A 251 10.08 -0.75 7.13
C ALA A 251 9.23 -0.06 6.08
N ALA A 252 8.45 0.92 6.51
CA ALA A 252 7.72 1.81 5.65
C ALA A 252 8.32 3.22 5.79
N ALA A 253 8.26 3.98 4.72
CA ALA A 253 8.56 5.39 4.71
C ALA A 253 7.42 6.07 3.98
N ASP A 254 6.81 7.02 4.65
CA ASP A 254 5.83 7.92 4.08
C ASP A 254 6.28 9.35 4.34
N VAL A 255 5.37 10.29 4.19
CA VAL A 255 5.61 11.70 4.44
C VAL A 255 6.03 12.02 5.89
N GLN A 256 5.61 11.19 6.87
CA GLN A 256 5.87 11.41 8.30
C GLN A 256 7.28 11.01 8.71
N GLY A 257 7.91 10.07 8.00
CA GLY A 257 9.24 9.57 8.32
C GLY A 257 9.43 8.12 7.94
N THR A 258 10.61 7.59 8.25
CA THR A 258 10.87 6.15 8.16
C THR A 258 10.45 5.47 9.45
N THR A 259 9.64 4.41 9.37
CA THR A 259 9.37 3.55 10.52
C THR A 259 10.66 2.86 10.98
N GLY A 260 10.71 2.44 12.24
CA GLY A 260 11.68 1.45 12.68
C GLY A 260 11.53 0.13 11.92
N ALA A 261 12.60 -0.67 11.89
CA ALA A 261 12.55 -2.01 11.32
C ALA A 261 11.66 -2.92 12.19
N CYS A 262 10.58 -3.42 11.61
CA CYS A 262 9.57 -4.23 12.29
C CYS A 262 9.59 -5.65 11.74
N SER A 263 9.27 -6.66 12.55
CA SER A 263 9.14 -8.04 12.07
C SER A 263 7.96 -8.17 11.09
N ILE A 264 8.17 -8.80 9.94
CA ILE A 264 7.13 -9.05 8.92
C ILE A 264 6.00 -9.89 9.53
N ASP A 265 6.35 -10.91 10.31
CA ASP A 265 5.38 -11.80 10.93
C ASP A 265 4.54 -11.07 11.98
N GLU A 266 5.13 -10.21 12.81
CA GLU A 266 4.40 -9.46 13.84
C GLU A 266 3.42 -8.43 13.26
N PHE A 267 3.75 -7.81 12.12
CA PHE A 267 2.87 -6.83 11.49
C PHE A 267 1.72 -7.48 10.72
N GLU A 268 1.95 -8.59 10.02
CA GLU A 268 0.86 -9.33 9.37
C GLU A 268 -0.05 -10.05 10.38
N THR A 269 0.45 -10.32 11.59
CA THR A 269 -0.28 -10.97 12.69
C THR A 269 -0.64 -10.04 13.84
N ALA A 270 -0.52 -8.72 13.63
CA ALA A 270 -0.83 -7.72 14.65
C ALA A 270 -2.21 -8.00 15.27
N PRO A 271 -2.32 -7.93 16.61
CA PRO A 271 -3.53 -8.35 17.28
C PRO A 271 -4.69 -7.43 16.90
N TRP A 272 -5.83 -8.04 16.57
CA TRP A 272 -7.06 -7.32 16.26
C TRP A 272 -7.81 -6.85 17.52
N SER A 273 -7.24 -7.12 18.69
CA SER A 273 -7.68 -6.61 19.98
C SER A 273 -6.49 -6.56 20.93
N VAL A 274 -6.35 -5.46 21.66
CA VAL A 274 -5.34 -5.23 22.69
C VAL A 274 -6.02 -5.15 24.06
N PRO A 275 -6.53 -6.27 24.61
CA PRO A 275 -7.26 -6.26 25.87
C PRO A 275 -6.36 -5.82 27.03
N GLY A 276 -6.95 -5.12 28.00
CA GLY A 276 -6.29 -4.76 29.26
C GLY A 276 -5.60 -3.39 29.29
N ARG A 277 -5.38 -2.75 28.13
CA ARG A 277 -5.02 -1.32 28.08
C ARG A 277 -6.25 -0.47 28.38
N ARG A 278 -6.11 0.56 29.22
CA ARG A 278 -7.20 1.50 29.54
C ARG A 278 -7.00 2.80 28.76
N THR A 279 -8.05 3.28 28.10
CA THR A 279 -8.11 4.62 27.52
C THR A 279 -9.05 5.49 28.33
N PRO A 280 -8.59 6.59 28.94
CA PRO A 280 -9.44 7.47 29.74
C PRO A 280 -10.66 7.97 28.96
N GLY A 281 -11.85 7.86 29.57
CA GLY A 281 -13.11 8.30 28.96
C GLY A 281 -13.74 7.31 27.96
N PHE A 282 -13.11 6.15 27.73
CA PHE A 282 -13.65 5.08 26.90
C PHE A 282 -13.85 3.80 27.70
N GLU A 283 -14.88 3.03 27.35
CA GLU A 283 -14.97 1.62 27.71
C GLU A 283 -14.38 0.76 26.59
N HIS A 284 -13.59 -0.25 26.95
CA HIS A 284 -13.09 -1.24 26.00
C HIS A 284 -14.07 -2.41 25.93
N VAL A 285 -14.48 -2.76 24.72
CA VAL A 285 -15.37 -3.88 24.42
C VAL A 285 -14.81 -4.67 23.25
N THR A 286 -15.22 -5.93 23.13
CA THR A 286 -14.85 -6.78 21.99
C THR A 286 -16.09 -7.34 21.30
N PHE A 287 -15.94 -7.66 20.02
CA PHE A 287 -16.91 -8.47 19.29
C PHE A 287 -16.21 -9.44 18.34
N ARG A 288 -16.85 -10.59 18.09
CA ARG A 288 -16.37 -11.56 17.12
C ARG A 288 -16.70 -11.14 15.70
N SER A 289 -15.69 -10.96 14.85
CA SER A 289 -15.88 -10.81 13.41
C SER A 289 -16.06 -12.18 12.76
N ASN A 290 -17.18 -12.40 12.07
CA ASN A 290 -17.43 -13.64 11.35
C ASN A 290 -16.59 -13.71 10.06
N ARG A 291 -16.33 -12.57 9.42
CA ARG A 291 -15.52 -12.51 8.20
C ARG A 291 -14.03 -12.72 8.43
N LEU A 292 -13.53 -12.24 9.56
CA LEU A 292 -12.11 -12.34 9.92
C LEU A 292 -11.82 -13.52 10.85
N ASP A 293 -12.87 -14.18 11.35
CA ASP A 293 -12.84 -15.30 12.30
C ASP A 293 -12.04 -15.00 13.59
N ARG A 294 -12.12 -13.76 14.07
CA ARG A 294 -11.33 -13.28 15.22
C ARG A 294 -12.07 -12.24 16.06
N GLU A 295 -11.61 -12.06 17.28
CA GLU A 295 -12.09 -10.98 18.16
C GLU A 295 -11.51 -9.63 17.74
N ILE A 296 -12.37 -8.62 17.71
CA ILE A 296 -12.04 -7.24 17.37
C ILE A 296 -12.19 -6.39 18.62
N GLY A 297 -11.13 -5.64 18.97
CA GLY A 297 -11.13 -4.68 20.06
C GLY A 297 -11.72 -3.34 19.64
N VAL A 298 -12.49 -2.71 20.52
CA VAL A 298 -13.17 -1.44 20.26
C VAL A 298 -13.19 -0.61 21.54
N ASN A 299 -12.77 0.65 21.44
CA ASN A 299 -13.02 1.63 22.50
C ASN A 299 -14.26 2.46 22.17
N VAL A 300 -15.17 2.60 23.13
CA VAL A 300 -16.42 3.37 22.99
C VAL A 300 -16.47 4.47 24.03
N MET A 301 -16.61 5.73 23.59
CA MET A 301 -16.92 6.86 24.45
C MET A 301 -18.42 7.11 24.44
N LEU A 302 -19.01 7.12 25.63
CA LEU A 302 -20.39 7.53 25.83
C LEU A 302 -20.47 9.06 25.98
N PRO A 303 -21.44 9.72 25.34
CA PRO A 303 -21.57 11.18 25.44
C PRO A 303 -21.91 11.62 26.87
N PRO A 304 -21.59 12.88 27.25
CA PRO A 304 -22.07 13.47 28.49
C PRO A 304 -23.60 13.39 28.61
N GLY A 305 -24.10 12.93 29.75
CA GLY A 305 -25.53 12.71 29.95
C GLY A 305 -26.10 11.54 29.14
N TYR A 306 -25.29 10.51 28.87
CA TYR A 306 -25.72 9.29 28.21
C TYR A 306 -26.94 8.66 28.92
N ASP A 307 -27.96 8.36 28.12
CA ASP A 307 -29.18 7.68 28.54
C ASP A 307 -29.36 6.44 27.66
N ARG A 308 -29.37 5.27 28.30
CA ARG A 308 -29.52 3.97 27.62
C ARG A 308 -30.90 3.82 26.96
N ASP A 309 -31.91 4.51 27.47
CA ASP A 309 -33.29 4.43 27.00
C ASP A 309 -33.68 5.62 26.11
N ARG A 310 -32.70 6.41 25.67
CA ARG A 310 -32.91 7.61 24.85
C ARG A 310 -33.71 7.29 23.59
N ARG A 311 -34.93 7.82 23.53
CA ARG A 311 -35.76 7.76 22.32
C ARG A 311 -35.09 8.50 21.18
N GLY A 312 -34.96 7.81 20.05
CA GLY A 312 -34.32 8.34 18.86
C GLY A 312 -32.80 8.28 18.87
N GLY A 313 -32.15 7.67 19.88
CA GLY A 313 -30.72 7.30 19.86
C GLY A 313 -29.70 8.43 19.71
N TYR A 314 -28.42 8.06 19.65
CA TYR A 314 -27.27 8.95 19.44
C TYR A 314 -26.66 8.78 18.04
N PRO A 315 -26.21 9.86 17.38
CA PRO A 315 -25.30 9.74 16.24
C PRO A 315 -24.00 9.02 16.64
N VAL A 316 -23.28 8.50 15.66
CA VAL A 316 -22.05 7.74 15.87
C VAL A 316 -20.91 8.29 15.01
N LEU A 317 -19.80 8.60 15.67
CA LEU A 317 -18.51 8.96 15.09
C LEU A 317 -17.57 7.76 15.19
N TYR A 318 -17.19 7.17 14.07
CA TYR A 318 -16.21 6.10 14.01
C TYR A 318 -14.81 6.70 13.78
N LEU A 319 -13.81 6.27 14.53
CA LEU A 319 -12.46 6.83 14.51
C LEU A 319 -11.41 5.76 14.21
N LEU A 320 -10.89 5.77 12.98
CA LEU A 320 -9.91 4.81 12.49
C LEU A 320 -8.48 5.25 12.81
N HIS A 321 -7.65 4.29 13.21
CA HIS A 321 -6.28 4.54 13.60
C HIS A 321 -5.33 4.67 12.40
N ALA A 322 -4.26 5.44 12.60
CA ALA A 322 -3.15 5.53 11.66
C ALA A 322 -2.35 4.21 11.56
N MET A 323 -1.33 4.20 10.71
CA MET A 323 -0.44 3.05 10.54
C MET A 323 0.19 2.67 11.89
N ASN A 324 0.29 1.38 12.17
CA ASN A 324 0.79 0.82 13.44
C ASN A 324 -0.07 1.16 14.68
N GLY A 325 -1.26 1.75 14.49
CA GLY A 325 -2.20 2.01 15.55
C GLY A 325 -3.05 0.78 15.93
N ASP A 326 -3.79 0.94 17.02
CA ASP A 326 -4.77 -0.02 17.53
C ASP A 326 -6.06 0.72 17.96
N GLU A 327 -7.00 0.03 18.61
CA GLU A 327 -8.24 0.64 19.10
C GLU A 327 -8.02 1.77 20.13
N HIS A 328 -6.85 1.87 20.73
CA HIS A 328 -6.52 2.87 21.76
C HIS A 328 -5.83 4.11 21.20
N SER A 329 -5.11 4.01 20.09
CA SER A 329 -4.26 5.09 19.57
C SER A 329 -5.02 6.41 19.40
N GLU A 330 -6.01 6.46 18.50
CA GLU A 330 -6.74 7.70 18.24
C GLU A 330 -7.78 8.03 19.32
N ALA A 331 -8.25 7.02 20.04
CA ALA A 331 -9.09 7.23 21.22
C ALA A 331 -8.35 8.02 22.30
N ALA A 332 -7.08 7.68 22.56
CA ALA A 332 -6.24 8.41 23.51
C ALA A 332 -5.85 9.80 22.98
N ARG A 333 -5.58 9.92 21.67
CA ARG A 333 -5.15 11.17 21.03
C ARG A 333 -6.25 12.22 20.99
N LEU A 334 -7.46 11.85 20.59
CA LEU A 334 -8.55 12.80 20.29
C LEU A 334 -9.66 12.82 21.35
N GLY A 335 -9.69 11.82 22.24
CA GLY A 335 -10.78 11.61 23.18
C GLY A 335 -11.10 12.80 24.07
N THR A 336 -10.08 13.40 24.70
CA THR A 336 -10.26 14.54 25.60
C THR A 336 -10.85 15.75 24.88
N ALA A 337 -10.35 16.07 23.69
CA ALA A 337 -10.85 17.19 22.89
C ALA A 337 -12.30 16.95 22.42
N LEU A 338 -12.61 15.74 21.97
CA LEU A 338 -13.97 15.36 21.56
C LEU A 338 -14.96 15.48 22.73
N ARG A 339 -14.59 14.96 23.90
CA ARG A 339 -15.43 15.03 25.10
C ARG A 339 -15.65 16.48 25.54
N SER A 340 -14.58 17.28 25.63
CA SER A 340 -14.68 18.70 25.99
C SER A 340 -15.59 19.45 25.03
N ALA A 341 -15.48 19.21 23.71
CA ALA A 341 -16.37 19.84 22.75
C ALA A 341 -17.85 19.43 22.91
N MET A 342 -18.14 18.20 23.35
CA MET A 342 -19.51 17.80 23.69
C MET A 342 -20.02 18.49 24.96
N GLU A 343 -19.19 18.59 25.99
CA GLU A 343 -19.52 19.27 27.26
C GLU A 343 -19.78 20.77 27.02
N ASP A 344 -18.97 21.40 26.16
CA ASP A 344 -19.11 22.80 25.73
C ASP A 344 -20.25 23.04 24.72
N ARG A 345 -20.96 21.98 24.30
CA ARG A 345 -22.01 22.02 23.25
C ARG A 345 -21.53 22.49 21.88
N ARG A 346 -20.22 22.50 21.62
CA ARG A 346 -19.63 22.71 20.28
C ARG A 346 -19.84 21.49 19.39
N LEU A 347 -19.79 20.29 19.96
CA LEU A 347 -20.10 19.04 19.27
C LEU A 347 -21.44 18.50 19.80
N PRO A 348 -22.39 18.09 18.93
CA PRO A 348 -23.60 17.42 19.40
C PRO A 348 -23.25 16.13 20.16
N PRO A 349 -23.97 15.78 21.25
CA PRO A 349 -23.76 14.54 21.97
C PRO A 349 -23.85 13.32 21.04
N CYS A 350 -22.76 12.56 20.91
CA CYS A 350 -22.67 11.39 20.06
C CYS A 350 -21.78 10.31 20.69
N LEU A 351 -21.91 9.07 20.20
CA LEU A 351 -20.99 7.99 20.53
C LEU A 351 -19.70 8.15 19.71
N VAL A 352 -18.54 8.02 20.34
CA VAL A 352 -17.25 7.89 19.62
C VAL A 352 -16.80 6.44 19.69
N VAL A 353 -16.58 5.81 18.55
CA VAL A 353 -16.24 4.39 18.43
C VAL A 353 -14.90 4.27 17.72
N ALA A 354 -13.86 3.84 18.44
CA ALA A 354 -12.54 3.61 17.90
C ALA A 354 -12.27 2.10 17.80
N PRO A 355 -12.48 1.47 16.63
CA PRO A 355 -12.19 0.06 16.44
C PRO A 355 -10.70 -0.18 16.15
N ASN A 356 -10.23 -1.38 16.46
CA ASN A 356 -9.04 -1.93 15.82
C ASN A 356 -9.41 -2.32 14.38
N SER A 357 -8.79 -1.66 13.41
CA SER A 357 -9.04 -1.88 11.98
C SER A 357 -8.06 -2.88 11.34
N GLY A 358 -7.23 -3.50 12.16
CA GLY A 358 -6.18 -4.43 11.74
C GLY A 358 -4.91 -3.71 11.29
N PRO A 359 -3.89 -4.48 10.87
CA PRO A 359 -2.66 -3.89 10.34
C PRO A 359 -2.92 -3.10 9.06
N ALA A 360 -2.02 -2.18 8.72
CA ALA A 360 -2.20 -1.31 7.55
C ALA A 360 -2.21 -2.06 6.21
N PHE A 361 -1.75 -3.31 6.19
CA PHE A 361 -1.87 -4.20 5.03
C PHE A 361 -2.40 -5.56 5.50
N PRO A 362 -3.72 -5.67 5.77
CA PRO A 362 -4.29 -6.94 6.18
C PRO A 362 -4.18 -7.95 5.05
N ARG A 363 -4.00 -9.23 5.39
CA ARG A 363 -4.04 -10.33 4.41
C ARG A 363 -5.39 -10.39 3.67
N GLU A 364 -6.47 -10.02 4.35
CA GLU A 364 -7.83 -9.98 3.81
C GLU A 364 -8.44 -8.55 3.84
N PRO A 365 -7.96 -7.61 3.01
CA PRO A 365 -8.33 -6.19 3.11
C PRO A 365 -9.82 -5.93 2.88
N MET A 366 -10.47 -6.73 2.04
CA MET A 366 -11.92 -6.65 1.83
C MET A 366 -12.72 -7.08 3.07
N PHE A 367 -12.24 -8.09 3.81
CA PHE A 367 -12.91 -8.53 5.03
C PHE A 367 -12.71 -7.52 6.16
N ALA A 368 -11.55 -6.86 6.21
CA ALA A 368 -11.33 -5.71 7.11
C ALA A 368 -12.33 -4.58 6.82
N ASN A 369 -12.53 -4.22 5.55
CA ASN A 369 -13.49 -3.18 5.16
C ASN A 369 -14.94 -3.55 5.50
N VAL A 370 -15.33 -4.81 5.19
CA VAL A 370 -16.67 -5.32 5.53
C VAL A 370 -16.88 -5.38 7.04
N MET A 371 -15.84 -5.75 7.80
CA MET A 371 -15.88 -5.76 9.26
C MET A 371 -16.24 -4.34 9.77
N VAL A 372 -15.50 -3.31 9.35
CA VAL A 372 -15.76 -1.92 9.78
C VAL A 372 -17.15 -1.45 9.34
N ALA A 373 -17.50 -1.62 8.07
CA ALA A 373 -18.74 -1.05 7.53
C ALA A 373 -20.01 -1.80 7.96
N ARG A 374 -19.93 -3.11 8.22
CA ARG A 374 -21.12 -3.96 8.42
C ARG A 374 -21.16 -4.66 9.76
N GLU A 375 -20.06 -5.22 10.23
CA GLU A 375 -20.07 -6.00 11.47
C GLU A 375 -19.97 -5.08 12.69
N LEU A 376 -19.01 -4.15 12.69
CA LEU A 376 -18.84 -3.15 13.73
C LEU A 376 -20.09 -2.28 13.88
N THR A 377 -20.63 -1.74 12.78
CA THR A 377 -21.82 -0.87 12.85
C THR A 377 -23.03 -1.58 13.46
N ARG A 378 -23.29 -2.83 13.07
CA ARG A 378 -24.35 -3.66 13.66
C ARG A 378 -24.08 -4.00 15.12
N PHE A 379 -22.84 -4.31 15.48
CA PHE A 379 -22.46 -4.56 16.86
C PHE A 379 -22.78 -3.33 17.73
N VAL A 380 -22.35 -2.14 17.31
CA VAL A 380 -22.62 -0.89 18.03
C VAL A 380 -24.13 -0.62 18.12
N ASP A 381 -24.89 -0.75 17.02
CA ASP A 381 -26.35 -0.57 17.03
C ASP A 381 -27.07 -1.55 17.97
N SER A 382 -26.57 -2.78 18.10
CA SER A 382 -27.18 -3.80 18.95
C SER A 382 -26.92 -3.57 20.44
N ARG A 383 -25.84 -2.84 20.77
CA ARG A 383 -25.36 -2.67 22.14
C ARG A 383 -25.73 -1.30 22.73
N TYR A 384 -25.82 -0.27 21.88
CA TYR A 384 -26.06 1.10 22.28
C TYR A 384 -27.29 1.67 21.56
N PRO A 385 -28.02 2.63 22.17
CA PRO A 385 -29.12 3.32 21.51
C PRO A 385 -28.55 4.27 20.43
N THR A 386 -28.31 3.76 19.23
CA THR A 386 -27.80 4.53 18.09
C THR A 386 -28.95 5.06 17.22
N ARG A 387 -28.67 6.15 16.50
CA ARG A 387 -29.42 6.53 15.30
C ARG A 387 -28.86 5.73 14.13
N ALA A 388 -29.38 4.53 13.92
CA ALA A 388 -28.91 3.59 12.92
C ALA A 388 -29.28 3.97 11.46
N GLN A 389 -29.00 5.21 11.08
CA GLN A 389 -29.23 5.75 9.73
C GLN A 389 -27.95 6.38 9.19
N ARG A 390 -27.74 6.27 7.89
CA ARG A 390 -26.61 6.86 7.14
C ARG A 390 -26.26 8.27 7.63
N GLY A 391 -27.26 9.16 7.65
CA GLY A 391 -27.10 10.58 8.00
C GLY A 391 -26.54 10.83 9.40
N MET A 392 -26.49 9.81 10.25
CA MET A 392 -26.06 9.88 11.65
C MET A 392 -24.79 9.07 11.90
N ARG A 393 -24.10 8.64 10.83
CA ARG A 393 -22.84 7.90 10.89
C ARG A 393 -21.76 8.62 10.12
N VAL A 394 -20.67 8.89 10.81
CA VAL A 394 -19.50 9.60 10.29
C VAL A 394 -18.28 8.71 10.53
N LEU A 395 -17.39 8.65 9.55
CA LEU A 395 -16.14 7.91 9.64
C LEU A 395 -14.97 8.90 9.54
N CYS A 396 -14.11 8.92 10.55
CA CYS A 396 -12.94 9.76 10.60
C CYS A 396 -11.67 8.91 10.70
N GLY A 397 -10.55 9.40 10.17
CA GLY A 397 -9.25 8.80 10.43
C GLY A 397 -8.09 9.74 10.11
N LEU A 398 -6.91 9.40 10.63
CA LEU A 398 -5.65 10.11 10.44
C LEU A 398 -4.68 9.24 9.62
N GLY A 399 -3.94 9.84 8.68
CA GLY A 399 -2.93 9.14 7.87
C GLY A 399 -3.50 7.91 7.14
N TYR A 400 -3.06 6.71 7.51
CA TYR A 400 -3.63 5.46 6.95
C TYR A 400 -5.12 5.29 7.27
N GLY A 401 -5.57 5.66 8.48
CA GLY A 401 -6.98 5.65 8.84
C GLY A 401 -7.80 6.66 8.03
N ALA A 402 -7.17 7.76 7.59
CA ALA A 402 -7.79 8.77 6.71
C ALA A 402 -8.12 8.19 5.33
N GLN A 403 -7.18 7.44 4.75
CA GLN A 403 -7.39 6.69 3.51
C GLN A 403 -8.52 5.66 3.65
N GLN A 404 -8.52 4.88 4.74
CA GLN A 404 -9.59 3.94 5.00
C GLN A 404 -10.94 4.66 5.13
N ALA A 405 -10.98 5.83 5.77
CA ALA A 405 -12.19 6.63 5.90
C ALA A 405 -12.73 7.09 4.54
N VAL A 406 -11.86 7.53 3.63
CA VAL A 406 -12.24 7.88 2.24
C VAL A 406 -12.77 6.65 1.50
N ILE A 407 -12.01 5.54 1.47
CA ILE A 407 -12.40 4.32 0.75
C ILE A 407 -13.73 3.78 1.29
N LEU A 408 -13.87 3.62 2.61
CA LEU A 408 -15.09 3.08 3.19
C LEU A 408 -16.29 3.99 2.96
N SER A 409 -16.12 5.31 3.00
CA SER A 409 -17.21 6.25 2.73
C SER A 409 -17.65 6.24 1.26
N LEU A 410 -16.71 6.04 0.33
CA LEU A 410 -17.00 5.92 -1.11
C LEU A 410 -17.65 4.58 -1.48
N PHE A 411 -17.27 3.48 -0.80
CA PHE A 411 -17.75 2.13 -1.13
C PHE A 411 -18.96 1.69 -0.30
N HIS A 412 -19.22 2.36 0.83
CA HIS A 412 -20.35 2.08 1.73
C HIS A 412 -21.19 3.34 1.95
N THR A 413 -21.59 3.99 0.85
CA THR A 413 -22.42 5.20 0.84
C THR A 413 -23.80 5.01 1.47
N ASP A 414 -24.26 3.76 1.57
CA ASP A 414 -25.48 3.35 2.27
C ASP A 414 -25.32 3.30 3.79
N VAL A 415 -24.08 3.26 4.29
CA VAL A 415 -23.75 3.17 5.71
C VAL A 415 -23.29 4.51 6.28
N PHE A 416 -22.41 5.23 5.57
CA PHE A 416 -21.78 6.46 6.05
C PHE A 416 -22.26 7.67 5.25
N ALA A 417 -22.59 8.76 5.95
CA ALA A 417 -22.94 10.03 5.30
C ALA A 417 -21.71 10.88 4.96
N LEU A 418 -20.69 10.81 5.82
CA LEU A 418 -19.49 11.65 5.76
C LEU A 418 -18.26 10.82 6.08
N GLY A 419 -17.26 10.90 5.21
CA GLY A 419 -15.88 10.53 5.51
C GLY A 419 -15.07 11.78 5.82
N CYS A 420 -14.32 11.78 6.93
CA CYS A 420 -13.40 12.86 7.26
C CYS A 420 -11.98 12.28 7.36
N ALA A 421 -11.06 12.89 6.62
CA ALA A 421 -9.73 12.36 6.40
C ALA A 421 -8.73 13.45 6.77
N VAL A 422 -7.90 13.21 7.78
CA VAL A 422 -6.87 14.16 8.24
C VAL A 422 -5.51 13.74 7.71
N ASP A 423 -4.86 14.63 6.97
CA ASP A 423 -3.63 14.36 6.21
C ASP A 423 -3.74 13.00 5.51
N ASP A 424 -4.78 12.92 4.66
CA ASP A 424 -4.95 11.76 3.83
C ASP A 424 -3.69 11.57 2.99
N THR A 425 -3.20 10.35 3.04
CA THR A 425 -2.06 9.94 2.23
C THR A 425 -2.46 9.74 0.76
N LEU A 426 -3.75 9.67 0.43
CA LEU A 426 -4.19 9.57 -0.96
C LEU A 426 -3.85 10.83 -1.79
N ARG A 427 -2.80 10.76 -2.61
CA ARG A 427 -2.53 11.79 -3.61
C ARG A 427 -3.53 11.74 -4.77
N GLY A 428 -4.22 12.85 -5.00
CA GLY A 428 -5.10 13.06 -6.16
C GLY A 428 -4.37 12.75 -7.47
N GLY A 429 -4.91 11.82 -8.26
CA GLY A 429 -4.33 11.44 -9.55
C GLY A 429 -3.22 10.37 -9.51
N SER A 430 -2.88 9.81 -8.35
CA SER A 430 -1.98 8.65 -8.28
C SER A 430 -2.57 7.44 -9.05
N PRO A 431 -1.73 6.58 -9.68
CA PRO A 431 -2.22 5.40 -10.40
C PRO A 431 -3.07 4.45 -9.53
N GLY A 432 -2.79 4.40 -8.22
CA GLY A 432 -3.58 3.63 -7.25
C GLY A 432 -4.98 4.20 -7.04
N PHE A 433 -5.13 5.53 -6.96
CA PHE A 433 -6.44 6.16 -6.81
C PHE A 433 -7.28 6.09 -8.10
N ARG A 434 -6.66 6.30 -9.27
CA ARG A 434 -7.33 6.13 -10.58
C ARG A 434 -7.87 4.72 -10.78
N ARG A 435 -7.18 3.70 -10.22
CA ARG A 435 -7.59 2.28 -10.23
C ARG A 435 -8.73 1.92 -9.30
N LEU A 436 -9.10 2.75 -8.33
CA LEU A 436 -10.33 2.54 -7.54
C LEU A 436 -11.59 2.60 -8.41
N GLY A 437 -11.45 2.99 -9.69
CA GLY A 437 -12.51 2.88 -10.70
C GLY A 437 -13.59 3.94 -10.51
N ILE A 438 -13.33 5.00 -9.74
CA ILE A 438 -14.30 6.07 -9.46
C ILE A 438 -14.78 6.72 -10.77
N HIS A 439 -13.90 6.87 -11.77
CA HIS A 439 -14.26 7.40 -13.11
C HIS A 439 -15.18 6.48 -13.94
N HIS A 440 -15.15 5.17 -13.70
CA HIS A 440 -15.91 4.18 -14.48
C HIS A 440 -17.17 3.72 -13.76
N ARG A 441 -17.43 4.23 -12.56
CA ARG A 441 -18.66 3.91 -11.83
C ARG A 441 -19.78 4.86 -12.25
N PRO A 442 -20.99 4.34 -12.48
CA PRO A 442 -22.16 5.20 -12.57
C PRO A 442 -22.24 6.04 -11.27
N ARG A 443 -22.47 7.35 -11.42
CA ARG A 443 -22.61 8.26 -10.27
C ARG A 443 -23.47 7.59 -9.20
N PRO A 444 -22.96 7.42 -7.97
CA PRO A 444 -23.72 6.72 -6.95
C PRO A 444 -25.05 7.45 -6.75
N ARG A 445 -26.16 6.68 -6.67
CA ARG A 445 -27.51 7.26 -6.47
C ARG A 445 -27.57 8.19 -5.26
N ILE A 446 -26.71 7.94 -4.28
CA ILE A 446 -26.51 8.74 -3.08
C ILE A 446 -25.06 9.22 -3.09
N GLN A 447 -24.83 10.52 -3.23
CA GLN A 447 -23.48 11.06 -3.25
C GLN A 447 -22.87 11.02 -1.84
N PRO A 448 -21.68 10.41 -1.67
CA PRO A 448 -20.91 10.54 -0.45
C PRO A 448 -20.43 11.98 -0.29
N GLN A 449 -20.30 12.42 0.97
CA GLN A 449 -19.62 13.66 1.31
C GLN A 449 -18.28 13.34 1.94
N LEU A 450 -17.27 14.12 1.60
CA LEU A 450 -15.93 14.01 2.15
C LEU A 450 -15.48 15.36 2.72
N LEU A 451 -14.79 15.31 3.86
CA LEU A 451 -14.12 16.44 4.49
C LEU A 451 -12.64 16.11 4.61
N LEU A 452 -11.82 16.69 3.76
CA LEU A 452 -10.37 16.55 3.79
C LEU A 452 -9.80 17.65 4.68
N LEU A 453 -9.23 17.26 5.81
CA LEU A 453 -8.50 18.14 6.71
C LEU A 453 -7.01 17.97 6.44
N HIS A 454 -6.26 19.06 6.39
CA HIS A 454 -4.83 18.95 6.15
C HIS A 454 -4.03 19.89 7.07
N THR A 455 -2.83 19.47 7.42
CA THR A 455 -1.79 20.31 8.01
C THR A 455 -1.05 21.08 6.90
N ASP A 456 -0.14 21.96 7.28
CA ASP A 456 0.59 22.82 6.33
C ASP A 456 1.34 22.03 5.24
N ASP A 457 1.82 20.83 5.56
CA ASP A 457 2.63 20.01 4.66
C ASP A 457 1.83 19.29 3.55
N HIS A 458 0.50 19.20 3.70
CA HIS A 458 -0.35 18.34 2.87
C HIS A 458 -1.47 19.06 2.10
N GLY A 459 -1.46 20.39 2.11
CA GLY A 459 -2.52 21.19 1.49
C GLY A 459 -2.64 21.03 -0.03
N ASP A 460 -1.54 20.82 -0.74
CA ASP A 460 -1.57 20.61 -2.19
C ASP A 460 -2.17 19.26 -2.57
N ASP A 461 -1.79 18.20 -1.85
CA ASP A 461 -2.29 16.83 -2.07
C ASP A 461 -3.80 16.73 -1.76
N ALA A 462 -4.25 17.32 -0.65
CA ALA A 462 -5.65 17.35 -0.27
C ALA A 462 -6.51 18.10 -1.30
N ARG A 463 -6.03 19.22 -1.84
CA ARG A 463 -6.71 19.97 -2.90
C ARG A 463 -6.78 19.18 -4.20
N ALA A 464 -5.67 18.56 -4.62
CA ALA A 464 -5.65 17.72 -5.82
C ALA A 464 -6.61 16.53 -5.73
N LEU A 465 -6.74 15.92 -4.55
CA LEU A 465 -7.69 14.85 -4.30
C LEU A 465 -9.14 15.35 -4.35
N ALA A 466 -9.43 16.50 -3.74
CA ALA A 466 -10.75 17.09 -3.76
C ALA A 466 -11.19 17.50 -5.16
N ASP A 467 -10.33 18.13 -5.95
CA ASP A 467 -10.63 18.53 -7.32
C ASP A 467 -11.03 17.31 -8.16
N PHE A 468 -10.24 16.24 -8.07
CA PHE A 468 -10.55 14.97 -8.73
C PHE A 468 -11.90 14.40 -8.29
N LEU A 469 -12.18 14.37 -6.98
CA LEU A 469 -13.40 13.80 -6.44
C LEU A 469 -14.62 14.61 -6.84
N ASN A 470 -14.52 15.94 -6.79
CA ASN A 470 -15.55 16.87 -7.22
C ASN A 470 -15.85 16.72 -8.72
N GLU A 471 -14.83 16.54 -9.58
CA GLU A 471 -15.01 16.23 -11.01
C GLU A 471 -15.80 14.93 -11.23
N THR A 472 -15.60 13.94 -10.36
CA THR A 472 -16.36 12.67 -10.40
C THR A 472 -17.75 12.74 -9.75
N GLY A 473 -18.13 13.90 -9.19
CA GLY A 473 -19.42 14.11 -8.55
C GLY A 473 -19.50 13.60 -7.11
N VAL A 474 -18.38 13.62 -6.38
CA VAL A 474 -18.33 13.40 -4.92
C VAL A 474 -18.10 14.74 -4.25
N GLU A 475 -19.07 15.21 -3.46
CA GLU A 475 -18.98 16.48 -2.72
C GLU A 475 -17.82 16.42 -1.72
N THR A 476 -16.74 17.15 -2.00
CA THR A 476 -15.52 17.11 -1.20
C THR A 476 -15.11 18.51 -0.78
N ASP A 477 -15.15 18.76 0.53
CA ASP A 477 -14.68 19.99 1.15
C ASP A 477 -13.24 19.81 1.63
N VAL A 478 -12.42 20.86 1.53
CA VAL A 478 -11.04 20.88 2.03
C VAL A 478 -10.93 21.96 3.10
N THR A 479 -10.25 21.67 4.22
CA THR A 479 -10.02 22.64 5.29
C THR A 479 -8.60 22.49 5.83
N ALA A 480 -7.87 23.60 5.85
CA ALA A 480 -6.57 23.68 6.51
C ALA A 480 -6.75 23.71 8.03
N LEU A 481 -5.97 22.89 8.74
CA LEU A 481 -5.86 22.91 10.18
C LEU A 481 -4.70 23.83 10.57
N ALA A 482 -4.88 24.59 11.66
CA ALA A 482 -3.80 25.36 12.27
C ALA A 482 -2.85 24.44 13.06
N ALA A 483 -2.26 23.46 12.38
CA ALA A 483 -1.30 22.48 12.89
C ALA A 483 -0.27 22.20 11.79
N ARG A 484 1.01 22.08 12.17
CA ARG A 484 2.09 21.91 11.19
C ARG A 484 2.25 20.47 10.72
N HIS A 485 2.13 19.52 11.63
CA HIS A 485 2.23 18.09 11.38
C HIS A 485 1.16 17.35 12.18
N LEU A 486 0.91 16.06 11.87
CA LEU A 486 -0.06 15.29 12.64
C LEU A 486 0.31 15.22 14.14
N ASP A 487 1.59 15.16 14.48
CA ASP A 487 2.04 15.04 15.88
C ASP A 487 2.05 16.37 16.65
N ASP A 488 1.53 17.44 16.07
CA ASP A 488 1.37 18.73 16.72
C ASP A 488 0.40 18.62 17.91
N GLU A 489 0.79 19.18 19.06
CA GLU A 489 -0.03 19.21 20.28
C GLU A 489 -1.37 19.95 20.07
N ALA A 490 -1.42 20.87 19.09
CA ALA A 490 -2.64 21.60 18.75
C ALA A 490 -3.64 20.74 17.94
N LEU A 491 -3.20 19.66 17.30
CA LEU A 491 -4.01 18.87 16.36
C LEU A 491 -5.37 18.46 16.95
N PRO A 492 -5.48 17.87 18.16
CA PRO A 492 -6.76 17.42 18.68
C PRO A 492 -7.80 18.54 18.78
N THR A 493 -7.38 19.75 19.15
CA THR A 493 -8.28 20.90 19.30
C THR A 493 -8.77 21.39 17.94
N VAL A 494 -7.86 21.66 17.01
CA VAL A 494 -8.21 22.20 15.68
C VAL A 494 -8.98 21.18 14.82
N PHE A 495 -8.67 19.89 14.98
CA PHE A 495 -9.43 18.80 14.35
C PHE A 495 -10.90 18.83 14.80
N VAL A 496 -11.15 18.90 16.11
CA VAL A 496 -12.51 18.88 16.65
C VAL A 496 -13.29 20.13 16.25
N GLU A 497 -12.65 21.29 16.15
CA GLU A 497 -13.31 22.53 15.69
C GLU A 497 -13.75 22.44 14.22
N ALA A 498 -12.86 21.95 13.34
CA ALA A 498 -13.19 21.73 11.94
C ALA A 498 -14.32 20.70 11.77
N LEU A 499 -14.22 19.57 12.49
CA LEU A 499 -15.22 18.51 12.45
C LEU A 499 -16.58 18.98 12.99
N ALA A 500 -16.61 19.68 14.13
CA ALA A 500 -17.83 20.14 14.79
C ALA A 500 -18.70 21.00 13.87
N THR A 501 -18.07 21.90 13.11
CA THR A 501 -18.76 22.75 12.14
C THR A 501 -19.54 21.93 11.12
N ARG A 502 -18.92 20.88 10.56
CA ARG A 502 -19.59 20.00 9.58
C ARG A 502 -20.65 19.11 10.23
N LEU A 503 -20.40 18.61 11.43
CA LEU A 503 -21.34 17.71 12.12
C LEU A 503 -22.60 18.41 12.61
N GLN A 504 -22.50 19.67 13.05
CA GLN A 504 -23.68 20.48 13.34
C GLN A 504 -24.57 20.64 12.09
N LEU A 505 -23.98 20.91 10.93
CA LEU A 505 -24.71 21.02 9.67
C LEU A 505 -25.34 19.69 9.24
N LEU A 506 -24.63 18.57 9.44
CA LEU A 506 -25.09 17.25 9.05
C LEU A 506 -26.23 16.74 9.95
N TRP A 507 -26.05 16.80 11.26
CA TRP A 507 -26.95 16.15 12.23
C TRP A 507 -28.14 17.02 12.65
N ASN A 508 -28.06 18.35 12.52
CA ASN A 508 -29.17 19.25 12.84
C ASN A 508 -30.11 19.52 11.66
N ARG A 509 -29.86 18.94 10.48
CA ARG A 509 -30.78 19.07 9.33
C ARG A 509 -32.13 18.40 9.65
N PRO A 510 -33.27 19.13 9.59
CA PRO A 510 -34.58 18.60 10.00
C PRO A 510 -35.12 17.42 9.19
N ASN A 511 -34.53 17.06 8.04
CA ASN A 511 -35.00 15.99 7.17
C ASN A 511 -33.88 15.46 6.26
N ALA A 512 -32.94 14.68 6.80
CA ALA A 512 -32.14 13.76 5.98
C ALA A 512 -32.88 12.41 5.93
N ARG A 513 -33.92 12.33 5.08
CA ARG A 513 -34.59 11.07 4.71
C ARG A 513 -33.80 10.35 3.64
#